data_AF-D8LZ67-F1
#
_entry.id   AF-D8LZ67-F1
#
_cell.length_a   1.000
_cell.length_b   1.000
_cell.length_c   1.000
_cell.angle_alpha   90.00
_cell.angle_beta   90.00
_cell.angle_gamma   90.00
#
_symmetry.space_group_name_H-M   'P 1'
#
loop_
_entity.id
_entity.type
_entity.pdbx_description
1 polymer ?
#
loop_
_entity_poly.entity_id
_entity_poly.type
_entity_poly.pdbx_seq_one_letter_code
_entity_poly.pdbx_strand_id
1 'polypeptide(L)' 'MRHYNWALKSSRRRGQGTGRMSYLKTMTRRFKNGFREGTEAVARKN' A
#
# COMPACT_ATOMS: atom_id res chain seq x y z
N MET A 1 -15.13 -10.25 -9.29
CA MET A 1 -15.48 -9.00 -10.02
C MET A 1 -15.44 -9.29 -11.51
N ARG A 2 -16.45 -8.89 -12.28
CA ARG A 2 -16.50 -9.14 -13.73
C ARG A 2 -15.39 -8.33 -14.43
N HIS A 3 -14.55 -9.01 -15.20
CA HIS A 3 -13.40 -8.46 -15.92
C HIS A 3 -13.46 -8.85 -17.39
N TYR A 4 -13.16 -7.91 -18.28
CA TYR A 4 -13.14 -8.11 -19.73
C TYR A 4 -11.88 -7.46 -20.30
N ASN A 5 -11.09 -8.22 -21.07
CA ASN A 5 -9.82 -7.73 -21.62
C ASN A 5 -10.02 -6.56 -22.60
N TRP A 6 -11.17 -6.50 -23.29
CA TRP A 6 -11.52 -5.40 -24.19
C TRP A 6 -11.99 -4.13 -23.44
N ALA A 7 -12.40 -4.24 -22.16
CA ALA A 7 -12.98 -3.14 -21.40
C ALA A 7 -11.96 -2.35 -20.55
N LEU A 8 -10.84 -1.92 -21.15
CA LEU A 8 -9.69 -1.31 -20.46
C LEU A 8 -10.05 -0.14 -19.53
N LYS A 9 -10.98 0.73 -19.97
CA LYS A 9 -11.43 1.90 -19.18
C LYS A 9 -12.07 1.48 -17.86
N SER A 10 -12.85 0.41 -17.90
CA SER A 10 -13.50 -0.12 -16.70
C SER A 10 -12.50 -0.79 -15.78
N SER A 11 -11.53 -1.53 -16.33
CA SER A 11 -10.46 -2.15 -15.54
C SER A 11 -9.61 -1.10 -14.84
N ARG A 12 -9.25 0.00 -15.51
CA ARG A 12 -8.47 1.09 -14.92
C ARG A 12 -9.15 1.75 -13.72
N ARG A 13 -10.46 2.00 -13.79
CA ARG A 13 -11.21 2.67 -12.71
C ARG A 13 -11.34 1.81 -11.44
N ARG A 14 -11.37 0.49 -11.60
CA ARG A 14 -11.56 -0.47 -10.50
C ARG A 14 -10.27 -1.14 -10.03
N GLY A 15 -9.16 -0.91 -10.74
CA GLY A 15 -7.86 -1.52 -10.44
C GLY A 15 -7.30 -1.10 -9.09
N GLN A 16 -6.29 -1.83 -8.64
CA GLN A 16 -5.59 -1.50 -7.41
C GLN A 16 -4.93 -0.11 -7.51
N GLY A 17 -5.00 0.68 -6.44
CA GLY A 17 -4.44 2.04 -6.41
C GLY A 17 -5.45 3.16 -6.66
N THR A 18 -6.71 2.88 -7.03
CA THR A 18 -7.73 3.93 -7.25
C THR A 18 -8.51 4.33 -5.99
N GLY A 19 -8.32 3.62 -4.88
CA GLY A 19 -9.00 3.86 -3.60
C GLY A 19 -8.06 4.28 -2.48
N ARG A 20 -8.56 4.22 -1.22
CA ARG A 20 -7.82 4.63 -0.03
C ARG A 20 -6.56 3.80 0.26
N MET A 21 -6.56 2.52 -0.16
CA MET A 21 -5.42 1.61 -0.04
C MET A 21 -4.82 1.54 1.38
N SER A 22 -5.64 1.63 2.44
CA SER A 22 -5.18 1.82 3.83
C SER A 22 -4.06 0.86 4.26
N TYR A 23 -4.15 -0.41 3.85
CA TYR A 23 -3.12 -1.41 4.13
C TYR A 23 -1.89 -1.25 3.23
N LEU A 24 -2.06 -1.45 1.92
CA LEU A 24 -0.94 -1.50 0.96
C LEU A 24 -0.18 -0.17 0.84
N LYS A 25 -0.83 0.98 1.08
CA LYS A 25 -0.18 2.30 1.11
C LYS A 25 0.97 2.35 2.12
N THR A 26 0.86 1.63 3.23
CA THR A 26 1.89 1.59 4.29
C THR A 26 2.89 0.45 4.11
N MET A 27 2.60 -0.51 3.22
CA MET A 27 3.40 -1.72 3.04
C MET A 27 4.83 -1.42 2.62
N THR A 28 5.04 -0.51 1.66
CA THR A 28 6.38 -0.17 1.17
C THR A 28 7.28 0.35 2.29
N ARG A 29 6.72 1.11 3.23
CA ARG A 29 7.44 1.59 4.41
C ARG A 29 7.77 0.45 5.36
N ARG A 30 6.80 -0.44 5.64
CA ARG A 30 7.02 -1.63 6.49
C ARG A 30 8.11 -2.53 5.91
N PHE A 31 8.10 -2.74 4.59
CA PHE A 31 9.10 -3.53 3.87
C PHE A 31 10.50 -2.93 4.00
N LYS A 32 10.66 -1.63 3.76
CA LYS A 32 11.95 -0.93 3.96
C LYS A 32 12.46 -1.03 5.40
N ASN A 33 11.55 -1.10 6.36
CA ASN A 33 11.86 -1.24 7.78
C ASN A 33 11.98 -2.71 8.21
N GLY A 34 11.99 -3.68 7.29
CA GLY A 34 12.18 -5.10 7.58
C GLY A 34 11.05 -5.74 8.39
N PHE A 35 9.83 -5.18 8.33
CA PHE A 35 8.67 -5.65 9.11
C PHE A 35 8.93 -5.74 10.63
N ARG A 36 9.78 -4.87 11.17
CA ARG A 36 10.09 -4.80 12.60
C ARG A 36 8.83 -4.54 13.43
N GLU A 37 8.72 -5.25 14.55
CA GLU A 37 7.66 -5.12 15.54
C GLU A 37 8.29 -4.97 16.94
N GLY A 38 7.60 -4.33 17.88
CA GLY A 38 8.05 -4.21 19.27
C GLY A 38 9.27 -3.32 19.54
N THR A 39 9.69 -2.50 18.57
CA THR A 39 10.83 -1.57 18.73
C THR A 39 10.37 -0.13 18.88
N GLU A 40 10.95 0.60 19.83
CA GLU A 40 10.74 2.04 19.99
C GLU A 40 11.89 2.83 19.36
N ALA A 41 11.59 4.02 18.82
CA ALA A 41 12.60 4.91 18.29
C ALA A 41 13.40 5.53 19.45
N VAL A 42 14.73 5.58 19.31
CA VAL A 42 15.59 6.23 20.31
C VAL A 42 15.27 7.73 20.34
N ALA A 43 15.16 8.30 21.54
CA ALA A 43 14.95 9.73 21.73
C ALA A 43 16.13 10.52 21.12
N ARG A 44 15.82 11.60 20.39
CA ARG A 44 16.86 12.53 19.91
C ARG A 44 17.43 13.31 21.11
N LYS A 45 18.74 13.24 21.33
CA LYS A 45 19.45 14.21 22.18
C LYS A 45 19.65 15.50 21.39
N ASN A 46 19.37 16.63 22.03
CA ASN A 46 19.71 17.97 21.52
C ASN A 46 21.22 18.10 21.35
#